data_AF-A0A0L0P298-F1
#
_entry.id   AF-A0A0L0P298-F1
#
_cell.length_a   1.000
_cell.length_b   1.000
_cell.length_c   1.000
_cell.angle_alpha   90.00
_cell.angle_beta   90.00
_cell.angle_gamma   90.00
#
_symmetry.space_group_name_H-M   'P 1'
#
loop_
_entity.id
_entity.type
_entity.pdbx_description
1 polymer ?
#
loop_
_entity_poly.entity_id
_entity_poly.type
_entity_poly.pdbx_seq_one_letter_code
_entity_poly.pdbx_strand_id
1 'polypeptide(L)'
;MVFRALMTVPKHTSKTPNSTLDLSYITPQLVVSGGPTDSKHRAVFRDNVAHVVAYLDLKHGRGNWHVWNLRAEGEGYALNGVIGPHCSYRPIVDHEIPPLEFMEKLMVEIHNFLDVSSERVALIHCKQGMGRSGTICCGYLMYQMFTRGIYASVDEMVAKFTAKRMKKVFGPGVSIESQLRFLRYWKVYMELPPDLRQDFALAGSDQRSCLLQVEFKGPQRLLWRLRLALATHKATELEEIFSTSFQNNIGVLTSPLRQFCSVDLNVPLANLPLVRVQLEAPVARCHFWFSPYLETIGSRKRPIAGLDVNMSFLVSWNECDGRWGTKWKGVPLFEKITVSWMYKSEEDDKKTADNVV
;
A
#
# COMPACT_ATOMS: atom_id res chain seq x y z
N MET A 1 -16.18 30.06 -2.27
CA MET A 1 -17.02 28.85 -2.48
C MET A 1 -16.62 28.06 -3.74
N VAL A 2 -16.32 28.72 -4.88
CA VAL A 2 -15.94 28.08 -6.16
C VAL A 2 -14.64 27.25 -6.11
N PHE A 3 -13.56 27.77 -5.50
CA PHE A 3 -12.27 27.06 -5.45
C PHE A 3 -12.30 25.76 -4.66
N ARG A 4 -13.01 25.73 -3.52
CA ARG A 4 -13.20 24.49 -2.73
C ARG A 4 -14.02 23.46 -3.50
N ALA A 5 -15.08 23.89 -4.20
CA ALA A 5 -15.86 23.01 -5.05
C ALA A 5 -14.95 22.34 -6.11
N LEU A 6 -14.07 23.10 -6.78
CA LEU A 6 -13.13 22.55 -7.76
C LEU A 6 -12.17 21.51 -7.15
N MET A 7 -11.61 21.76 -5.97
CA MET A 7 -10.70 20.81 -5.29
C MET A 7 -11.39 19.53 -4.80
N THR A 8 -12.72 19.57 -4.65
CA THR A 8 -13.53 18.40 -4.33
C THR A 8 -14.00 17.62 -5.56
N VAL A 9 -13.78 18.10 -6.79
CA VAL A 9 -14.29 17.51 -8.06
C VAL A 9 -13.37 16.41 -8.59
N PRO A 10 -13.07 15.41 -7.77
CA PRO A 10 -13.57 14.14 -8.30
C PRO A 10 -14.50 13.39 -7.36
N LYS A 11 -14.80 13.97 -6.19
CA LYS A 11 -15.33 13.26 -5.04
C LYS A 11 -16.75 13.71 -4.70
N HIS A 12 -17.52 12.81 -4.10
CA HIS A 12 -18.80 13.15 -3.50
C HIS A 12 -18.57 13.99 -2.23
N THR A 13 -19.50 14.90 -1.98
CA THR A 13 -19.48 15.80 -0.83
C THR A 13 -20.77 15.67 -0.04
N SER A 14 -20.70 15.94 1.26
CA SER A 14 -21.87 15.95 2.15
C SER A 14 -22.37 17.38 2.31
N LYS A 15 -23.64 17.61 2.01
CA LYS A 15 -24.30 18.89 2.29
C LYS A 15 -24.65 18.97 3.77
N THR A 16 -24.38 20.12 4.36
CA THR A 16 -24.85 20.55 5.68
C THR A 16 -25.73 21.79 5.48
N PRO A 17 -26.59 22.17 6.44
CA PRO A 17 -27.46 23.35 6.30
C PRO A 17 -26.70 24.62 5.87
N ASN A 18 -25.47 24.78 6.37
CA ASN A 18 -24.69 26.01 6.20
C ASN A 18 -23.44 25.84 5.29
N SER A 19 -23.11 24.62 4.84
CA SER A 19 -21.88 24.38 4.07
C SER A 19 -21.86 23.04 3.31
N THR A 20 -20.88 22.84 2.43
CA THR A 20 -20.58 21.54 1.82
C THR A 20 -19.23 21.02 2.34
N LEU A 21 -19.22 19.80 2.87
CA LEU A 21 -18.01 19.13 3.38
C LEU A 21 -17.50 18.08 2.38
N ASP A 22 -16.19 17.98 2.21
CA ASP A 22 -15.49 16.93 1.47
C ASP A 22 -15.46 15.62 2.29
N LEU A 23 -16.65 15.04 2.47
CA LEU A 23 -16.92 13.89 3.32
C LEU A 23 -17.94 12.98 2.64
N SER A 24 -17.71 11.67 2.70
CA SER A 24 -18.61 10.66 2.13
C SER A 24 -18.77 9.47 3.09
N TYR A 25 -20.01 9.01 3.28
CA TYR A 25 -20.30 7.77 3.99
C TYR A 25 -20.14 6.60 3.03
N ILE A 26 -19.16 5.74 3.31
CA ILE A 26 -18.96 4.50 2.57
C ILE A 26 -19.91 3.42 3.11
N THR A 27 -20.10 3.42 4.43
CA THR A 27 -21.17 2.70 5.15
C THR A 27 -21.76 3.64 6.21
N PRO A 28 -22.83 3.26 6.93
CA PRO A 28 -23.33 4.09 8.04
C PRO A 28 -22.27 4.41 9.11
N GLN A 29 -21.38 3.45 9.41
CA GLN A 29 -20.33 3.58 10.43
C GLN A 29 -18.96 4.00 9.88
N LEU A 30 -18.77 4.03 8.55
CA LEU A 30 -17.47 4.29 7.93
C LEU A 30 -17.53 5.50 7.00
N VAL A 31 -16.78 6.53 7.37
CA VAL A 31 -16.72 7.82 6.69
C VAL A 31 -15.32 8.06 6.16
N VAL A 32 -15.23 8.61 4.94
CA VAL A 32 -13.97 9.05 4.36
C VAL A 32 -14.05 10.51 3.97
N SER A 33 -13.02 11.28 4.30
CA SER A 33 -12.94 12.72 3.96
C SER A 33 -11.60 13.12 3.35
N GLY A 34 -11.58 14.30 2.73
CA GLY A 34 -10.34 15.04 2.50
C GLY A 34 -9.70 15.46 3.83
N GLY A 35 -8.39 15.73 3.83
CA GLY A 35 -7.70 16.14 5.04
C GLY A 35 -8.09 17.56 5.45
N PRO A 36 -8.74 17.77 6.61
CA PRO A 36 -9.15 19.10 7.04
C PRO A 36 -7.95 19.94 7.47
N THR A 37 -8.20 21.20 7.83
CA THR A 37 -7.18 22.15 8.24
C THR A 37 -7.72 23.15 9.27
N ASP A 38 -6.86 23.63 10.15
CA ASP A 38 -7.10 24.77 11.06
C ASP A 38 -6.54 26.09 10.50
N SER A 39 -5.80 26.03 9.39
CA SER A 39 -5.23 27.19 8.73
C SER A 39 -6.28 27.97 7.93
N LYS A 40 -6.41 29.27 8.23
CA LYS A 40 -7.28 30.21 7.51
C LYS A 40 -6.99 30.28 6.00
N HIS A 41 -5.71 30.22 5.60
CA HIS A 41 -5.34 30.29 4.19
C HIS A 41 -5.62 28.96 3.45
N ARG A 42 -5.48 27.81 4.12
CA ARG A 42 -5.79 26.49 3.52
C ARG A 42 -7.29 26.19 3.52
N ALA A 43 -8.08 26.81 4.41
CA ALA A 43 -9.53 26.66 4.49
C ALA A 43 -10.28 27.16 3.22
N VAL A 44 -9.59 27.88 2.33
CA VAL A 44 -10.10 28.23 0.99
C VAL A 44 -10.23 26.99 0.09
N PHE A 45 -9.37 25.99 0.30
CA PHE A 45 -9.27 24.78 -0.52
C PHE A 45 -9.68 23.50 0.21
N ARG A 46 -9.69 23.52 1.55
CA ARG A 46 -9.96 22.37 2.42
C ARG A 46 -11.03 22.69 3.45
N ASP A 47 -11.61 21.66 4.02
CA ASP A 47 -12.57 21.79 5.11
C ASP A 47 -11.88 22.30 6.37
N ASN A 48 -12.53 23.22 7.07
CA ASN A 48 -12.08 23.61 8.41
C ASN A 48 -12.35 22.46 9.38
N VAL A 49 -11.33 22.04 10.14
CA VAL A 49 -11.46 20.91 11.10
C VAL A 49 -12.57 21.15 12.13
N ALA A 50 -12.78 22.38 12.60
CA ALA A 50 -13.87 22.71 13.52
C ALA A 50 -15.26 22.47 12.92
N HIS A 51 -15.43 22.68 11.61
CA HIS A 51 -16.71 22.41 10.94
C HIS A 51 -16.94 20.91 10.76
N VAL A 52 -15.87 20.13 10.56
CA VAL A 52 -15.96 18.66 10.51
C VAL A 52 -16.36 18.12 11.87
N VAL A 53 -15.71 18.57 12.96
CA VAL A 53 -16.05 18.19 14.34
C VAL A 53 -17.48 18.57 14.69
N ALA A 54 -17.90 19.80 14.43
CA ALA A 54 -19.28 20.25 14.68
C ALA A 54 -20.32 19.40 13.91
N TYR A 55 -20.00 18.99 12.68
CA TYR A 55 -20.86 18.09 11.92
C TYR A 55 -20.96 16.70 12.55
N LEU A 56 -19.83 16.13 13.01
CA LEU A 56 -19.80 14.81 13.65
C LEU A 56 -20.54 14.83 14.99
N ASP A 57 -20.31 15.85 15.82
CA ASP A 57 -21.01 16.02 17.10
C ASP A 57 -22.51 16.17 16.91
N LEU A 58 -22.95 16.99 15.95
CA LEU A 58 -24.36 17.18 15.65
C LEU A 58 -25.03 15.90 15.14
N LYS A 59 -24.34 15.13 14.28
CA LYS A 59 -24.95 13.99 13.59
C LYS A 59 -24.89 12.68 14.38
N HIS A 60 -23.80 12.44 15.09
CA HIS A 60 -23.55 11.15 15.77
C HIS A 60 -23.54 11.28 17.29
N GLY A 61 -23.48 12.49 17.82
CA GLY A 61 -23.27 12.74 19.24
C GLY A 61 -21.79 12.70 19.61
N ARG A 62 -21.43 13.53 20.59
CA ARG A 62 -20.06 13.63 21.08
C ARG A 62 -19.61 12.30 21.69
N GLY A 63 -18.44 11.81 21.29
CA GLY A 63 -17.88 10.53 21.77
C GLY A 63 -18.30 9.28 20.97
N ASN A 64 -19.25 9.41 20.03
CA ASN A 64 -19.63 8.32 19.12
C ASN A 64 -18.85 8.34 17.81
N TRP A 65 -17.81 9.17 17.69
CA TRP A 65 -16.99 9.21 16.49
C TRP A 65 -15.51 9.26 16.86
N HIS A 66 -14.67 8.73 15.97
CA HIS A 66 -13.21 8.77 16.10
C HIS A 66 -12.56 8.97 14.73
N VAL A 67 -11.47 9.74 14.71
CA VAL A 67 -10.76 10.12 13.49
C VAL A 67 -9.45 9.34 13.38
N TRP A 68 -9.20 8.77 12.21
CA TRP A 68 -7.89 8.19 11.84
C TRP A 68 -7.22 9.07 10.79
N ASN A 69 -6.13 9.73 11.20
CA ASN A 69 -5.35 10.62 10.34
C ASN A 69 -4.15 9.87 9.72
N LEU A 70 -4.21 9.67 8.40
CA LEU A 70 -3.21 8.90 7.64
C LEU A 70 -2.09 9.74 7.01
N ARG A 71 -1.96 11.02 7.38
CA ARG A 71 -1.04 11.96 6.69
C ARG A 71 0.38 11.86 7.24
N ALA A 72 1.32 11.28 6.49
CA ALA A 72 2.74 11.35 6.88
C ALA A 72 3.39 12.71 6.61
N GLU A 73 2.81 13.57 5.76
CA GLU A 73 3.35 14.91 5.47
C GLU A 73 3.07 15.95 6.58
N GLY A 74 2.81 15.48 7.81
CA GLY A 74 2.34 16.24 8.95
C GLY A 74 0.83 16.15 9.16
N GLU A 75 0.41 16.21 10.43
CA GLU A 75 -0.98 16.08 10.88
C GLU A 75 -1.91 17.06 10.15
N GLY A 76 -1.42 18.29 9.96
CA GLY A 76 -2.02 19.37 9.19
C GLY A 76 -3.18 20.10 9.87
N TYR A 77 -3.41 19.79 11.14
CA TYR A 77 -4.17 20.55 12.12
C TYR A 77 -3.73 20.11 13.52
N ALA A 78 -3.93 20.95 14.54
CA ALA A 78 -3.63 20.57 15.92
C ALA A 78 -4.58 19.47 16.42
N LEU A 79 -4.08 18.24 16.58
CA LEU A 79 -4.87 17.06 17.00
C LEU A 79 -5.66 17.34 18.28
N ASN A 80 -4.96 17.75 19.34
CA ASN A 80 -5.56 17.94 20.67
C ASN A 80 -6.39 19.22 20.78
N GLY A 81 -6.09 20.24 19.97
CA GLY A 81 -6.73 21.55 20.07
C GLY A 81 -8.15 21.62 19.49
N VAL A 82 -8.48 20.72 18.54
CA VAL A 82 -9.79 20.73 17.86
C VAL A 82 -10.51 19.39 17.89
N ILE A 83 -9.79 18.27 17.75
CA ILE A 83 -10.40 16.93 17.76
C ILE A 83 -10.33 16.29 19.16
N GLY A 84 -9.35 16.69 19.97
CA GLY A 84 -9.17 16.18 21.33
C GLY A 84 -8.75 14.70 21.33
N PRO A 85 -9.23 13.87 22.28
CA PRO A 85 -8.84 12.46 22.38
C PRO A 85 -9.43 11.58 21.27
N HIS A 86 -10.31 12.13 20.44
CA HIS A 86 -11.04 11.40 19.39
C HIS A 86 -10.26 11.30 18.07
N CYS A 87 -8.92 11.30 18.14
CA CYS A 87 -8.06 11.19 16.96
C CYS A 87 -6.88 10.24 17.20
N SER A 88 -6.68 9.30 16.28
CA SER A 88 -5.48 8.46 16.18
C SER A 88 -4.64 8.89 14.98
N TYR A 89 -3.40 9.30 15.24
CA TYR A 89 -2.43 9.56 14.17
C TYR A 89 -1.76 8.25 13.72
N ARG A 90 -1.92 7.91 12.44
CA ARG A 90 -1.50 6.64 11.83
C ARG A 90 -0.90 6.92 10.44
N PRO A 91 0.27 7.57 10.37
CA PRO A 91 0.80 8.14 9.12
C PRO A 91 1.12 7.07 8.07
N ILE A 92 0.70 7.34 6.83
CA ILE A 92 1.08 6.59 5.63
C ILE A 92 1.67 7.60 4.62
N VAL A 93 2.85 7.31 4.09
CA VAL A 93 3.53 8.16 3.10
C VAL A 93 2.64 8.34 1.86
N ASP A 94 2.60 9.56 1.31
CA ASP A 94 1.73 9.84 0.18
C ASP A 94 2.10 8.95 -1.01
N HIS A 95 1.09 8.34 -1.62
CA HIS A 95 1.22 7.42 -2.77
C HIS A 95 1.92 6.08 -2.50
N GLU A 96 2.28 5.78 -1.26
CA GLU A 96 2.86 4.48 -0.87
C GLU A 96 1.78 3.53 -0.29
N ILE A 97 2.20 2.33 0.06
CA ILE A 97 1.44 1.34 0.83
C ILE A 97 1.90 1.34 2.29
N PRO A 98 1.07 0.91 3.26
CA PRO A 98 1.55 0.66 4.62
C PRO A 98 2.24 -0.72 4.73
N PRO A 99 3.05 -0.94 5.77
CA PRO A 99 3.44 -2.29 6.18
C PRO A 99 2.21 -3.17 6.49
N LEU A 100 2.33 -4.49 6.31
CA LEU A 100 1.21 -5.40 6.57
C LEU A 100 0.83 -5.45 8.05
N GLU A 101 1.81 -5.47 8.96
CA GLU A 101 1.56 -5.40 10.41
C GLU A 101 0.82 -4.12 10.83
N PHE A 102 1.14 -3.01 10.16
CA PHE A 102 0.44 -1.75 10.39
C PHE A 102 -1.03 -1.87 9.97
N MET A 103 -1.29 -2.50 8.82
CA MET A 103 -2.65 -2.76 8.34
C MET A 103 -3.44 -3.59 9.36
N GLU A 104 -2.89 -4.69 9.84
CA GLU A 104 -3.54 -5.56 10.83
C GLU A 104 -3.89 -4.81 12.12
N LYS A 105 -2.92 -4.12 12.73
CA LYS A 105 -3.13 -3.34 13.95
C LYS A 105 -4.20 -2.27 13.76
N LEU A 106 -4.19 -1.58 12.61
CA LEU A 106 -5.17 -0.55 12.29
C LEU A 106 -6.57 -1.13 12.07
N MET A 107 -6.70 -2.29 11.42
CA MET A 107 -8.01 -2.93 11.24
C MET A 107 -8.63 -3.33 12.58
N VAL A 108 -7.84 -3.93 13.47
CA VAL A 108 -8.27 -4.29 14.83
C VAL A 108 -8.68 -3.05 15.63
N GLU A 109 -7.89 -1.97 15.56
CA GLU A 109 -8.21 -0.71 16.24
C GLU A 109 -9.55 -0.12 15.77
N ILE A 110 -9.77 -0.02 14.46
CA ILE A 110 -11.02 0.49 13.89
C ILE A 110 -12.19 -0.44 14.24
N HIS A 111 -11.98 -1.76 14.17
CA HIS A 111 -13.01 -2.75 14.47
C HIS A 111 -13.46 -2.66 15.93
N ASN A 112 -12.52 -2.68 16.88
CA ASN A 112 -12.80 -2.57 18.31
C ASN A 112 -13.51 -1.26 18.65
N PHE A 113 -13.19 -0.17 17.96
CA PHE A 113 -13.95 1.07 18.13
C PHE A 113 -15.39 0.90 17.64
N LEU A 114 -15.60 0.40 16.42
CA LEU A 114 -16.92 0.32 15.78
C LEU A 114 -17.83 -0.76 16.36
N ASP A 115 -17.28 -1.83 16.93
CA ASP A 115 -18.05 -2.98 17.43
C ASP A 115 -18.78 -2.69 18.75
N VAL A 116 -18.36 -1.67 19.50
CA VAL A 116 -18.99 -1.32 20.78
C VAL A 116 -20.43 -0.80 20.61
N SER A 117 -20.75 -0.16 19.49
CA SER A 117 -22.12 0.33 19.23
C SER A 117 -22.34 0.62 17.75
N SER A 118 -23.53 0.32 17.25
CA SER A 118 -23.96 0.65 15.88
C SER A 118 -23.97 2.16 15.59
N GLU A 119 -24.04 2.99 16.64
CA GLU A 119 -24.01 4.45 16.52
C GLU A 119 -22.58 4.99 16.33
N ARG A 120 -21.55 4.16 16.53
CA ARG A 120 -20.16 4.61 16.40
C ARG A 120 -19.76 4.79 14.94
N VAL A 121 -19.02 5.86 14.67
CA VAL A 121 -18.57 6.24 13.33
C VAL A 121 -17.06 6.48 13.28
N ALA A 122 -16.39 5.77 12.38
CA ALA A 122 -14.99 5.97 12.07
C ALA A 122 -14.84 6.92 10.88
N LEU A 123 -14.15 8.04 11.08
CA LEU A 123 -13.74 8.93 10.01
C LEU A 123 -12.28 8.70 9.66
N ILE A 124 -12.01 8.24 8.44
CA ILE A 124 -10.66 8.03 7.92
C ILE A 124 -10.33 9.13 6.92
N HIS A 125 -9.19 9.80 7.09
CA HIS A 125 -8.74 10.77 6.10
C HIS A 125 -7.24 10.69 5.84
N CYS A 126 -6.84 11.14 4.67
CA CYS A 126 -5.45 11.39 4.31
C CYS A 126 -5.34 12.84 3.82
N LYS A 127 -4.56 13.11 2.76
CA LYS A 127 -4.54 14.43 2.12
C LYS A 127 -5.80 14.70 1.32
N GLN A 128 -6.19 13.77 0.44
CA GLN A 128 -7.30 13.95 -0.51
C GLN A 128 -8.52 13.05 -0.22
N GLY A 129 -8.37 12.01 0.61
CA GLY A 129 -9.43 11.03 0.87
C GLY A 129 -9.72 10.10 -0.31
N MET A 130 -8.68 9.71 -1.04
CA MET A 130 -8.70 8.71 -2.13
C MET A 130 -7.66 7.64 -1.77
N GLY A 131 -6.85 7.12 -2.71
CA GLY A 131 -5.60 6.35 -2.49
C GLY A 131 -5.43 5.73 -1.09
N ARG A 132 -4.63 6.37 -0.21
CA ARG A 132 -4.39 5.95 1.19
C ARG A 132 -5.68 5.64 1.99
N SER A 133 -6.63 6.57 2.00
CA SER A 133 -7.89 6.39 2.72
C SER A 133 -8.75 5.30 2.09
N GLY A 134 -8.73 5.19 0.76
CA GLY A 134 -9.40 4.11 0.03
C GLY A 134 -8.79 2.75 0.33
N THR A 135 -7.47 2.63 0.41
CA THR A 135 -6.78 1.39 0.80
C THR A 135 -7.19 0.96 2.21
N ILE A 136 -7.14 1.86 3.21
CA ILE A 136 -7.57 1.53 4.58
C ILE A 136 -9.07 1.23 4.64
N CYS A 137 -9.90 2.03 3.97
CA CYS A 137 -11.34 1.82 3.94
C CYS A 137 -11.71 0.47 3.31
N CYS A 138 -11.17 0.15 2.13
CA CYS A 138 -11.42 -1.13 1.46
C CYS A 138 -10.93 -2.30 2.29
N GLY A 139 -9.73 -2.22 2.86
CA GLY A 139 -9.21 -3.30 3.68
C GLY A 139 -9.97 -3.49 5.00
N TYR A 140 -10.51 -2.41 5.59
CA TYR A 140 -11.41 -2.53 6.74
C TYR A 140 -12.75 -3.16 6.37
N LEU A 141 -13.32 -2.79 5.23
CA LEU A 141 -14.53 -3.45 4.73
C LEU A 141 -14.30 -4.95 4.53
N MET A 142 -13.16 -5.33 3.95
CA MET A 142 -12.78 -6.74 3.81
C MET A 142 -12.62 -7.43 5.17
N TYR A 143 -11.93 -6.77 6.12
CA TYR A 143 -11.72 -7.29 7.47
C TYR A 143 -13.05 -7.47 8.22
N GLN A 144 -13.96 -6.49 8.14
CA GLN A 144 -15.29 -6.57 8.75
C GLN A 144 -16.09 -7.75 8.18
N MET A 145 -16.05 -7.99 6.87
CA MET A 145 -16.71 -9.15 6.26
C MET A 145 -16.04 -10.46 6.71
N PHE A 146 -14.71 -10.48 6.77
CA PHE A 146 -13.93 -11.63 7.24
C PHE A 146 -14.27 -12.02 8.68
N THR A 147 -14.41 -11.06 9.60
CA THR A 147 -14.83 -11.33 11.01
C THR A 147 -16.22 -11.99 11.11
N ARG A 148 -17.02 -11.91 10.04
CA ARG A 148 -18.35 -12.54 9.94
C ARG A 148 -18.33 -13.84 9.12
N GLY A 149 -17.14 -14.34 8.78
CA GLY A 149 -16.95 -15.54 7.97
C GLY A 149 -17.21 -15.33 6.47
N ILE A 150 -17.23 -14.09 5.98
CA ILE A 150 -17.50 -13.77 4.57
C ILE A 150 -16.23 -13.26 3.90
N TYR A 151 -15.82 -13.93 2.81
CA TYR A 151 -14.69 -13.52 2.00
C TYR A 151 -15.12 -12.51 0.95
N ALA A 152 -14.66 -11.27 1.09
CA ALA A 152 -14.92 -10.19 0.15
C ALA A 152 -13.82 -10.10 -0.93
N SER A 153 -14.21 -9.83 -2.18
CA SER A 153 -13.23 -9.57 -3.24
C SER A 153 -12.68 -8.15 -3.16
N VAL A 154 -11.43 -7.96 -3.58
CA VAL A 154 -10.80 -6.62 -3.62
C VAL A 154 -11.57 -5.69 -4.56
N ASP A 155 -11.94 -6.20 -5.74
CA ASP A 155 -12.63 -5.40 -6.76
C ASP A 155 -14.02 -4.94 -6.30
N GLU A 156 -14.76 -5.78 -5.59
CA GLU A 156 -16.05 -5.40 -5.00
C GLU A 156 -15.90 -4.28 -3.97
N MET A 157 -14.90 -4.38 -3.09
CA MET A 157 -14.68 -3.37 -2.05
C MET A 157 -14.18 -2.04 -2.64
N VAL A 158 -13.30 -2.11 -3.64
CA VAL A 158 -12.84 -0.93 -4.41
C VAL A 158 -14.00 -0.31 -5.21
N ALA A 159 -14.87 -1.11 -5.81
CA ALA A 159 -16.05 -0.63 -6.53
C ALA A 159 -17.04 0.05 -5.57
N LYS A 160 -17.30 -0.54 -4.39
CA LYS A 160 -18.14 0.04 -3.35
C LYS A 160 -17.57 1.37 -2.85
N PHE A 161 -16.27 1.43 -2.55
CA PHE A 161 -15.59 2.67 -2.17
C PHE A 161 -15.69 3.73 -3.28
N THR A 162 -15.39 3.34 -4.52
CA THR A 162 -15.43 4.24 -5.68
C THR A 162 -16.82 4.81 -5.88
N ALA A 163 -17.87 3.99 -5.88
CA ALA A 163 -19.25 4.42 -6.08
C ALA A 163 -19.74 5.40 -4.99
N LYS A 164 -19.21 5.28 -3.76
CA LYS A 164 -19.58 6.17 -2.65
C LYS A 164 -18.71 7.42 -2.56
N ARG A 165 -17.43 7.32 -2.93
CA ARG A 165 -16.45 8.40 -2.77
C ARG A 165 -16.25 9.24 -4.01
N MET A 166 -16.33 8.65 -5.20
CA MET A 166 -15.98 9.28 -6.48
C MET A 166 -17.23 9.54 -7.31
N LYS A 167 -17.30 10.71 -7.94
CA LYS A 167 -18.33 11.00 -8.95
C LYS A 167 -18.07 10.12 -10.17
N LYS A 168 -19.12 9.52 -10.74
CA LYS A 168 -19.08 8.50 -11.81
C LYS A 168 -18.15 8.78 -13.00
N VAL A 169 -17.92 10.05 -13.36
CA VAL A 169 -17.07 10.45 -14.50
C VAL A 169 -15.58 10.46 -14.18
N PHE A 170 -15.21 10.42 -12.89
CA PHE A 170 -13.83 10.34 -12.42
C PHE A 170 -13.57 8.89 -12.02
N GLY A 171 -12.43 8.36 -12.46
CA GLY A 171 -12.08 6.94 -12.34
C GLY A 171 -12.00 6.41 -10.89
N PRO A 172 -11.42 5.23 -10.68
CA PRO A 172 -11.49 4.54 -9.41
C PRO A 172 -10.87 5.33 -8.26
N GLY A 173 -11.46 5.22 -7.06
CA GLY A 173 -11.00 5.92 -5.86
C GLY A 173 -9.67 5.38 -5.30
N VAL A 174 -9.34 4.14 -5.66
CA VAL A 174 -8.02 3.52 -5.47
C VAL A 174 -7.56 3.05 -6.85
N SER A 175 -6.46 3.61 -7.34
CA SER A 175 -6.01 3.43 -8.73
C SER A 175 -4.52 3.14 -8.88
N ILE A 176 -3.76 3.24 -7.78
CA ILE A 176 -2.33 2.93 -7.73
C ILE A 176 -2.20 1.40 -7.68
N GLU A 177 -1.38 0.83 -8.55
CA GLU A 177 -1.29 -0.62 -8.73
C GLU A 177 -0.67 -1.29 -7.50
N SER A 178 0.33 -0.67 -6.86
CA SER A 178 0.85 -1.17 -5.58
C SER A 178 -0.21 -1.17 -4.47
N GLN A 179 -1.10 -0.17 -4.42
CA GLN A 179 -2.18 -0.14 -3.43
C GLN A 179 -3.22 -1.23 -3.68
N LEU A 180 -3.56 -1.49 -4.94
CA LEU A 180 -4.46 -2.60 -5.32
C LEU A 180 -3.81 -3.96 -5.04
N ARG A 181 -2.52 -4.11 -5.34
CA ARG A 181 -1.74 -5.32 -5.02
C ARG A 181 -1.66 -5.55 -3.52
N PHE A 182 -1.45 -4.50 -2.74
CA PHE A 182 -1.46 -4.58 -1.29
C PHE A 182 -2.82 -5.03 -0.74
N LEU A 183 -3.94 -4.59 -1.31
CA LEU A 183 -5.26 -5.13 -0.94
C LEU A 183 -5.41 -6.61 -1.27
N ARG A 184 -4.82 -7.09 -2.37
CA ARG A 184 -4.77 -8.53 -2.69
C ARG A 184 -3.91 -9.30 -1.69
N TYR A 185 -2.77 -8.75 -1.29
CA TYR A 185 -1.93 -9.29 -0.23
C TYR A 185 -2.67 -9.34 1.11
N TRP A 186 -3.39 -8.29 1.46
CA TRP A 186 -4.22 -8.25 2.67
C TRP A 186 -5.30 -9.35 2.64
N LYS A 187 -5.97 -9.56 1.51
CA LYS A 187 -6.91 -10.67 1.32
C LYS A 187 -6.25 -12.02 1.59
N VAL A 188 -5.12 -12.28 0.93
CA VAL A 188 -4.37 -13.53 1.09
C VAL A 188 -3.98 -13.72 2.54
N TYR A 189 -3.43 -12.69 3.20
CA TYR A 189 -3.00 -12.73 4.60
C TYR A 189 -4.14 -13.08 5.56
N MET A 190 -5.33 -12.48 5.41
CA MET A 190 -6.49 -12.83 6.25
C MET A 190 -6.95 -14.28 6.04
N GLU A 191 -6.84 -14.79 4.81
CA GLU A 191 -7.17 -16.17 4.44
C GLU A 191 -6.14 -17.19 4.92
N LEU A 192 -4.98 -16.75 5.41
CA LEU A 192 -3.95 -17.66 5.92
C LEU A 192 -4.32 -18.26 7.28
N PRO A 193 -4.07 -19.57 7.46
CA PRO A 193 -3.97 -20.19 8.78
C PRO A 193 -3.04 -19.40 9.73
N PRO A 194 -3.30 -19.39 11.06
CA PRO A 194 -2.51 -18.64 12.03
C PRO A 194 -1.00 -18.94 12.00
N ASP A 195 -0.62 -20.20 11.81
CA ASP A 195 0.76 -20.67 11.64
C ASP A 195 1.44 -20.00 10.44
N LEU A 196 0.76 -19.93 9.28
CA LEU A 196 1.30 -19.26 8.10
C LEU A 196 1.36 -17.73 8.22
N ARG A 197 0.56 -17.13 9.11
CA ARG A 197 0.68 -15.70 9.43
C ARG A 197 1.89 -15.43 10.32
N GLN A 198 2.16 -16.32 11.26
CA GLN A 198 3.37 -16.25 12.08
C GLN A 198 4.62 -16.45 11.21
N ASP A 199 4.57 -17.40 10.27
CA ASP A 199 5.63 -17.60 9.28
C ASP A 199 5.84 -16.36 8.41
N PHE A 200 4.82 -15.56 8.09
CA PHE A 200 5.02 -14.31 7.35
C PHE A 200 5.90 -13.31 8.14
N ALA A 201 5.70 -13.21 9.46
CA ALA A 201 6.52 -12.36 10.32
C ALA A 201 7.95 -12.90 10.48
N LEU A 202 8.13 -14.21 10.31
CA LEU A 202 9.41 -14.92 10.41
C LEU A 202 10.06 -15.22 9.05
N ALA A 203 9.36 -14.95 7.94
CA ALA A 203 9.75 -15.36 6.60
C ALA A 203 11.08 -14.70 6.25
N GLY A 204 12.11 -15.52 6.06
CA GLY A 204 13.48 -15.07 5.81
C GLY A 204 14.37 -15.06 7.06
N SER A 205 13.96 -15.60 8.21
CA SER A 205 14.88 -15.85 9.33
C SER A 205 16.17 -16.59 8.89
N ASP A 206 16.05 -17.43 7.86
CA ASP A 206 17.17 -18.02 7.15
C ASP A 206 17.85 -17.02 6.19
N GLN A 207 19.10 -16.68 6.50
CA GLN A 207 19.97 -15.83 5.67
C GLN A 207 20.29 -16.42 4.29
N ARG A 208 20.03 -17.71 4.06
CA ARG A 208 20.28 -18.38 2.78
C ARG A 208 19.17 -18.14 1.75
N SER A 209 17.99 -17.71 2.19
CA SER A 209 16.89 -17.31 1.30
C SER A 209 17.15 -15.89 0.77
N CYS A 210 17.09 -15.68 -0.54
CA CYS A 210 17.48 -14.41 -1.15
C CYS A 210 16.67 -14.04 -2.38
N LEU A 211 16.58 -12.72 -2.64
CA LEU A 211 16.28 -12.21 -3.97
C LEU A 211 17.49 -12.50 -4.86
N LEU A 212 17.22 -13.12 -6.01
CA LEU A 212 18.24 -13.67 -6.90
C LEU A 212 18.53 -12.78 -8.09
N GLN A 213 17.50 -12.21 -8.70
CA GLN A 213 17.68 -11.51 -9.97
C GLN A 213 16.53 -10.58 -10.30
N VAL A 214 16.85 -9.50 -11.01
CA VAL A 214 15.88 -8.68 -11.74
C VAL A 214 16.19 -8.77 -13.23
N GLU A 215 15.23 -9.25 -14.02
CA GLU A 215 15.34 -9.35 -15.48
C GLU A 215 14.40 -8.35 -16.16
N PHE A 216 14.90 -7.63 -17.15
CA PHE A 216 14.14 -6.72 -18.01
C PHE A 216 14.00 -7.34 -19.39
N LYS A 217 12.75 -7.50 -19.84
CA LYS A 217 12.40 -7.96 -21.18
C LYS A 217 12.12 -6.78 -22.11
N GLY A 218 12.62 -6.86 -23.34
CA GLY A 218 12.48 -5.81 -24.35
C GLY A 218 13.16 -4.49 -23.96
N PRO A 219 14.44 -4.52 -23.53
CA PRO A 219 15.14 -3.34 -23.04
C PRO A 219 15.29 -2.27 -24.14
N GLN A 220 14.87 -1.04 -23.84
CA GLN A 220 15.01 0.10 -24.74
C GLN A 220 16.38 0.77 -24.55
N ARG A 221 16.84 1.54 -25.55
CA ARG A 221 18.18 2.19 -25.53
C ARG A 221 18.43 3.05 -24.29
N LEU A 222 17.40 3.69 -23.74
CA LEU A 222 17.54 4.56 -22.56
C LEU A 222 17.59 3.80 -21.23
N LEU A 223 17.34 2.47 -21.23
CA LEU A 223 17.47 1.63 -20.04
C LEU A 223 18.91 1.65 -19.47
N TRP A 224 19.93 1.82 -20.31
CA TRP A 224 21.33 1.89 -19.85
C TRP A 224 21.66 3.10 -18.98
N ARG A 225 20.72 4.05 -18.82
CA ARG A 225 20.83 5.18 -17.89
C ARG A 225 20.00 4.99 -16.62
N LEU A 226 19.47 3.80 -16.41
CA LEU A 226 18.64 3.44 -15.26
C LEU A 226 19.50 3.21 -14.01
N ARG A 227 19.01 3.74 -12.89
CA ARG A 227 19.33 3.30 -11.54
C ARG A 227 18.21 2.37 -11.07
N LEU A 228 18.58 1.14 -10.73
CA LEU A 228 17.73 0.18 -10.05
C LEU A 228 18.04 0.26 -8.56
N ALA A 229 17.02 0.43 -7.72
CA ALA A 229 17.15 0.31 -6.28
C ALA A 229 16.04 -0.60 -5.73
N LEU A 230 16.34 -1.27 -4.62
CA LEU A 230 15.36 -2.01 -3.83
C LEU A 230 15.27 -1.33 -2.47
N ALA A 231 14.06 -1.19 -1.97
CA ALA A 231 13.83 -0.62 -0.64
C ALA A 231 12.76 -1.41 0.13
N THR A 232 12.77 -1.28 1.44
CA THR A 232 11.71 -1.80 2.31
C THR A 232 11.29 -0.73 3.32
N HIS A 233 10.24 -0.99 4.09
CA HIS A 233 9.83 -0.11 5.17
C HIS A 233 10.72 -0.29 6.39
N LYS A 234 11.25 0.82 6.92
CA LYS A 234 11.87 0.89 8.24
C LYS A 234 11.13 1.92 9.08
N ALA A 235 10.32 1.44 10.01
CA ALA A 235 9.36 2.28 10.74
C ALA A 235 8.49 3.11 9.79
N THR A 236 8.61 4.45 9.81
CA THR A 236 7.84 5.37 8.95
C THR A 236 8.59 5.78 7.67
N GLU A 237 9.80 5.28 7.45
CA GLU A 237 10.67 5.64 6.34
C GLU A 237 10.92 4.46 5.39
N LEU A 238 11.56 4.74 4.26
CA LEU A 238 12.04 3.72 3.32
C LEU A 238 13.54 3.55 3.50
N GLU A 239 13.97 2.30 3.71
CA GLU A 239 15.37 1.92 3.76
C GLU A 239 15.76 1.28 2.43
N GLU A 240 16.79 1.83 1.78
CA GLU A 240 17.37 1.23 0.59
C GLU A 240 18.24 0.03 0.99
N ILE A 241 17.92 -1.13 0.44
CA ILE A 241 18.59 -2.42 0.74
C ILE A 241 19.53 -2.87 -0.38
N PHE A 242 19.38 -2.30 -1.58
CA PHE A 242 20.25 -2.55 -2.73
C PHE A 242 20.13 -1.40 -3.72
N SER A 243 21.22 -1.05 -4.41
CA SER A 243 21.13 -0.25 -5.62
C SER A 243 22.27 -0.51 -6.58
N THR A 244 21.99 -0.31 -7.87
CA THR A 244 22.97 -0.35 -8.95
C THR A 244 22.60 0.61 -10.07
N SER A 245 23.61 1.04 -10.83
CA SER A 245 23.45 1.90 -11.99
C SER A 245 23.94 1.19 -13.24
N PHE A 246 23.11 1.19 -14.29
CA PHE A 246 23.39 0.50 -15.53
C PHE A 246 24.53 1.19 -16.31
N GLN A 247 24.83 2.46 -16.02
CA GLN A 247 25.88 3.21 -16.71
C GLN A 247 27.27 2.60 -16.52
N ASN A 248 27.50 1.88 -15.43
CA ASN A 248 28.80 1.30 -15.12
C ASN A 248 28.93 -0.14 -15.66
N ASN A 249 27.85 -0.73 -16.21
CA ASN A 249 27.76 -2.13 -16.67
C ASN A 249 28.21 -3.21 -15.65
N ILE A 250 28.51 -2.84 -14.39
CA ILE A 250 28.91 -3.79 -13.36
C ILE A 250 27.68 -4.60 -12.95
N GLY A 251 27.73 -5.92 -13.16
CA GLY A 251 26.67 -6.85 -12.76
C GLY A 251 25.43 -6.86 -13.65
N VAL A 252 25.48 -6.27 -14.85
CA VAL A 252 24.39 -6.34 -15.83
C VAL A 252 24.72 -7.35 -16.92
N LEU A 253 23.94 -8.43 -17.01
CA LEU A 253 24.06 -9.44 -18.06
C LEU A 253 23.13 -9.09 -19.22
N THR A 254 23.56 -9.30 -20.45
CA THR A 254 22.76 -8.99 -21.65
C THR A 254 22.74 -10.17 -22.60
N SER A 255 21.59 -10.45 -23.19
CA SER A 255 21.48 -11.53 -24.17
C SER A 255 22.12 -11.14 -25.51
N PRO A 256 22.61 -12.12 -26.31
CA PRO A 256 23.28 -11.83 -27.59
C PRO A 256 22.45 -10.96 -28.55
N LEU A 257 21.12 -11.12 -28.50
CA LEU A 257 20.16 -10.37 -29.33
C LEU A 257 19.55 -9.16 -28.61
N ARG A 258 20.04 -8.80 -27.42
CA ARG A 258 19.49 -7.74 -26.53
C ARG A 258 17.98 -7.85 -26.29
N GLN A 259 17.47 -9.08 -26.27
CA GLN A 259 16.07 -9.37 -25.97
C GLN A 259 15.76 -9.23 -24.48
N PHE A 260 16.76 -9.46 -23.63
CA PHE A 260 16.68 -9.27 -22.19
C PHE A 260 18.00 -8.72 -21.64
N CYS A 261 17.92 -8.06 -20.49
CA CYS A 261 19.07 -7.81 -19.62
C CYS A 261 18.70 -8.10 -18.17
N SER A 262 19.64 -8.63 -17.40
CA SER A 262 19.40 -8.97 -16.00
C SER A 262 20.45 -8.37 -15.07
N VAL A 263 20.04 -8.19 -13.82
CA VAL A 263 20.87 -7.75 -12.71
C VAL A 263 20.78 -8.83 -11.65
N ASP A 264 21.91 -9.44 -11.33
CA ASP A 264 21.97 -10.42 -10.24
C ASP A 264 21.83 -9.69 -8.90
N LEU A 265 20.97 -10.25 -8.07
CA LEU A 265 20.73 -9.84 -6.70
C LEU A 265 21.30 -10.92 -5.79
N ASN A 266 21.85 -10.51 -4.65
CA ASN A 266 22.16 -11.39 -3.54
C ASN A 266 21.69 -10.72 -2.25
N VAL A 267 20.39 -10.41 -2.21
CA VAL A 267 19.77 -9.66 -1.11
C VAL A 267 19.02 -10.66 -0.23
N PRO A 268 19.43 -10.87 1.03
CA PRO A 268 18.75 -11.78 1.94
C PRO A 268 17.27 -11.40 2.11
N LEU A 269 16.38 -12.39 2.12
CA LEU A 269 14.95 -12.18 2.37
C LEU A 269 14.62 -11.91 3.84
N ALA A 270 15.61 -12.02 4.73
CA ALA A 270 15.47 -11.77 6.16
C ALA A 270 14.86 -10.41 6.44
N ASN A 271 13.70 -10.42 7.11
CA ASN A 271 12.96 -9.21 7.49
C ASN A 271 12.54 -8.36 6.27
N LEU A 272 12.30 -8.97 5.11
CA LEU A 272 11.80 -8.30 3.90
C LEU A 272 10.36 -8.71 3.55
N PRO A 273 9.35 -8.36 4.37
CA PRO A 273 7.96 -8.72 4.12
C PRO A 273 7.40 -8.08 2.84
N LEU A 274 7.87 -6.87 2.53
CA LEU A 274 7.51 -6.08 1.35
C LEU A 274 8.76 -5.44 0.77
N VAL A 275 8.90 -5.51 -0.55
CA VAL A 275 10.02 -4.96 -1.31
C VAL A 275 9.50 -4.00 -2.36
N ARG A 276 10.06 -2.79 -2.36
CA ARG A 276 9.82 -1.74 -3.35
C ARG A 276 10.94 -1.80 -4.38
N VAL A 277 10.58 -2.06 -5.63
CA VAL A 277 11.51 -1.95 -6.76
C VAL A 277 11.42 -0.52 -7.31
N GLN A 278 12.55 0.18 -7.32
CA GLN A 278 12.71 1.56 -7.76
C GLN A 278 13.47 1.63 -9.08
N LEU A 279 12.89 2.32 -10.05
CA LEU A 279 13.43 2.44 -11.40
C LEU A 279 13.51 3.92 -11.77
N GLU A 280 14.73 4.46 -11.77
CA GLU A 280 14.99 5.88 -11.96
C GLU A 280 15.96 6.14 -13.13
N ALA A 281 15.50 6.89 -14.11
CA ALA A 281 16.31 7.37 -15.23
C ALA A 281 15.99 8.86 -15.49
N PRO A 282 16.80 9.58 -16.29
CA PRO A 282 16.51 10.99 -16.61
C PRO A 282 15.12 11.20 -17.25
N VAL A 283 14.67 10.26 -18.07
CA VAL A 283 13.41 10.35 -18.83
C VAL A 283 12.25 9.59 -18.21
N ALA A 284 12.50 8.83 -17.15
CA ALA A 284 11.51 7.91 -16.58
C ALA A 284 11.72 7.67 -15.10
N ARG A 285 10.62 7.61 -14.35
CA ARG A 285 10.64 7.21 -12.94
C ARG A 285 9.39 6.39 -12.67
N CYS A 286 9.59 5.17 -12.20
CA CYS A 286 8.52 4.31 -11.74
C CYS A 286 8.97 3.40 -10.61
N HIS A 287 8.01 2.80 -9.94
CA HIS A 287 8.26 1.83 -8.90
C HIS A 287 7.11 0.83 -8.82
N PHE A 288 7.30 -0.22 -8.04
CA PHE A 288 6.21 -1.10 -7.64
C PHE A 288 6.58 -1.85 -6.36
N TRP A 289 5.58 -2.24 -5.58
CA TRP A 289 5.75 -3.02 -4.36
C TRP A 289 5.33 -4.47 -4.54
N PHE A 290 6.10 -5.41 -4.04
CA PHE A 290 5.67 -6.81 -3.99
C PHE A 290 6.07 -7.47 -2.67
N SER A 291 5.42 -8.57 -2.31
CA SER A 291 5.78 -9.38 -1.14
C SER A 291 6.29 -10.73 -1.61
N PRO A 292 7.59 -11.05 -1.48
CA PRO A 292 8.13 -12.36 -1.85
C PRO A 292 7.34 -13.51 -1.20
N TYR A 293 6.99 -13.36 0.09
CA TYR A 293 6.24 -14.37 0.82
C TYR A 293 4.82 -14.55 0.30
N LEU A 294 4.05 -13.46 0.16
CA LEU A 294 2.64 -13.56 -0.24
C LEU A 294 2.47 -13.93 -1.72
N GLU A 295 3.43 -13.56 -2.58
CA GLU A 295 3.48 -14.09 -3.96
C GLU A 295 3.75 -15.60 -3.99
N THR A 296 4.61 -16.09 -3.08
CA THR A 296 4.91 -17.52 -2.95
C THR A 296 3.71 -18.30 -2.42
N ILE A 297 3.17 -17.90 -1.27
CA ILE A 297 2.05 -18.59 -0.62
C ILE A 297 0.77 -18.45 -1.42
N GLY A 298 0.49 -17.27 -2.01
CA GLY A 298 -0.71 -17.06 -2.83
C GLY A 298 -0.76 -18.01 -4.02
N SER A 299 0.40 -18.36 -4.59
CA SER A 299 0.52 -19.32 -5.70
C SER A 299 0.47 -20.77 -5.23
N ARG A 300 1.17 -21.11 -4.13
CA ARG A 300 1.33 -22.51 -3.67
C ARG A 300 0.20 -23.02 -2.79
N LYS A 301 -0.43 -22.14 -2.00
CA LYS A 301 -1.43 -22.46 -0.97
C LYS A 301 -0.95 -23.52 0.04
N ARG A 302 0.36 -23.62 0.28
CA ARG A 302 1.02 -24.58 1.19
C ARG A 302 2.21 -23.91 1.89
N PRO A 303 2.62 -24.39 3.07
CA PRO A 303 3.79 -23.86 3.79
C PRO A 303 5.09 -23.88 2.95
N ILE A 304 6.00 -22.96 3.27
CA ILE A 304 7.34 -22.87 2.64
C ILE A 304 8.37 -23.70 3.40
N ALA A 305 8.16 -23.94 4.71
CA ALA A 305 9.10 -24.67 5.57
C ALA A 305 9.51 -26.03 4.98
N GLY A 306 10.81 -26.32 5.01
CA GLY A 306 11.38 -27.60 4.59
C GLY A 306 11.48 -27.82 3.07
N LEU A 307 11.28 -26.79 2.24
CA LEU A 307 11.37 -26.94 0.78
C LEU A 307 12.20 -25.83 0.14
N ASP A 308 12.99 -26.21 -0.87
CA ASP A 308 13.61 -25.28 -1.80
C ASP A 308 12.57 -24.82 -2.83
N VAL A 309 12.32 -23.52 -2.86
CA VAL A 309 11.24 -22.94 -3.66
C VAL A 309 11.77 -21.75 -4.44
N ASN A 310 11.79 -21.89 -5.76
CA ASN A 310 12.08 -20.80 -6.69
C ASN A 310 10.78 -20.15 -7.15
N MET A 311 10.70 -18.84 -7.01
CA MET A 311 9.54 -18.07 -7.44
C MET A 311 10.00 -16.84 -8.24
N SER A 312 9.07 -16.31 -9.02
CA SER A 312 9.25 -15.05 -9.70
C SER A 312 7.97 -14.24 -9.75
N PHE A 313 8.13 -12.93 -9.89
CA PHE A 313 7.04 -11.98 -9.99
C PHE A 313 7.25 -11.09 -11.21
N LEU A 314 6.26 -11.08 -12.10
CA LEU A 314 6.30 -10.38 -13.37
C LEU A 314 5.43 -9.12 -13.32
N VAL A 315 5.99 -7.99 -13.73
CA VAL A 315 5.29 -6.70 -13.82
C VAL A 315 5.53 -6.10 -15.20
N SER A 316 4.47 -5.68 -15.89
CA SER A 316 4.62 -4.90 -17.12
C SER A 316 4.97 -3.45 -16.82
N TRP A 317 5.53 -2.73 -17.80
CA TRP A 317 5.71 -1.28 -17.69
C TRP A 317 4.43 -0.58 -17.21
N ASN A 318 3.28 -0.95 -17.76
CA ASN A 318 1.99 -0.33 -17.47
C ASN A 318 1.50 -0.54 -16.04
N GLU A 319 1.90 -1.65 -15.40
CA GLU A 319 1.58 -1.99 -14.01
C GLU A 319 2.54 -1.37 -12.99
N CYS A 320 3.60 -0.70 -13.44
CA CYS A 320 4.46 0.11 -12.57
C CYS A 320 3.79 1.44 -12.23
N ASP A 321 3.91 1.84 -10.96
CA ASP A 321 3.42 3.12 -10.45
C ASP A 321 4.35 4.26 -10.88
N GLY A 322 3.76 5.34 -11.39
CA GLY A 322 4.48 6.53 -11.81
C GLY A 322 4.70 7.53 -10.68
N ARG A 323 5.03 8.77 -11.05
CA ARG A 323 5.30 9.84 -10.07
C ARG A 323 4.02 10.19 -9.33
N TRP A 324 4.13 10.34 -8.01
CA TRP A 324 3.01 10.73 -7.15
C TRP A 324 1.76 9.84 -7.33
N GLY A 325 1.96 8.54 -7.55
CA GLY A 325 0.87 7.59 -7.76
C GLY A 325 0.06 7.83 -9.03
N THR A 326 0.59 8.59 -9.99
CA THR A 326 -0.02 8.77 -11.31
C THR A 326 0.42 7.66 -12.26
N LYS A 327 -0.29 7.49 -13.37
CA LYS A 327 0.15 6.61 -14.47
C LYS A 327 1.35 7.17 -15.24
N TRP A 328 1.74 8.43 -14.98
CA TRP A 328 2.83 9.07 -15.70
C TRP A 328 4.19 8.69 -15.12
N LYS A 329 4.90 7.86 -15.87
CA LYS A 329 6.23 7.30 -15.55
C LYS A 329 7.33 7.70 -16.53
N GLY A 330 7.01 8.54 -17.52
CA GLY A 330 7.92 8.93 -18.59
C GLY A 330 7.93 7.95 -19.76
N VAL A 331 9.06 7.86 -20.46
CA VAL A 331 9.22 7.01 -21.65
C VAL A 331 9.42 5.55 -21.24
N PRO A 332 8.69 4.58 -21.84
CA PRO A 332 8.93 3.15 -21.61
C PRO A 332 10.39 2.74 -21.80
N LEU A 333 10.97 2.10 -20.79
CA LEU A 333 12.36 1.61 -20.83
C LEU A 333 12.47 0.10 -21.07
N PHE A 334 11.37 -0.63 -20.86
CA PHE A 334 11.27 -2.08 -21.01
C PHE A 334 9.80 -2.45 -21.25
N GLU A 335 9.52 -3.67 -21.69
CA GLU A 335 8.16 -4.19 -21.80
C GLU A 335 7.68 -4.76 -20.46
N LYS A 336 8.51 -5.63 -19.87
CA LYS A 336 8.24 -6.32 -18.60
C LYS A 336 9.51 -6.43 -17.76
N ILE A 337 9.32 -6.51 -16.45
CA ILE A 337 10.35 -6.76 -15.45
C ILE A 337 9.95 -7.98 -14.64
N THR A 338 10.89 -8.89 -14.43
CA THR A 338 10.73 -10.10 -13.62
C THR A 338 11.65 -9.99 -12.42
N VAL A 339 11.14 -10.19 -11.21
CA VAL A 339 11.95 -10.32 -9.99
C VAL A 339 11.89 -11.76 -9.52
N SER A 340 13.03 -12.40 -9.32
CA SER A 340 13.12 -13.81 -8.92
C SER A 340 13.75 -13.96 -7.55
N TRP A 341 13.29 -14.94 -6.76
CA TRP A 341 13.80 -15.23 -5.43
C TRP A 341 13.72 -16.72 -5.11
N MET A 342 14.45 -17.12 -4.08
CA MET A 342 14.48 -18.49 -3.58
C MET A 342 14.28 -18.51 -2.07
N TYR A 343 13.41 -19.40 -1.63
CA TYR A 343 13.39 -19.88 -0.24
C TYR A 343 14.14 -21.20 -0.16
N LYS A 344 15.01 -21.36 0.83
CA LYS A 344 15.76 -22.60 1.07
C LYS A 344 15.20 -23.37 2.27
N SER A 345 15.30 -24.69 2.19
CA SER A 345 14.94 -25.60 3.28
C SER A 345 16.01 -25.64 4.38
N GLU A 346 15.60 -25.95 5.62
CA GLU A 346 16.53 -26.19 6.74
C GLU A 346 17.25 -27.56 6.65
N GLU A 347 16.83 -28.47 5.76
CA GLU A 347 17.27 -29.88 5.77
C GLU A 347 18.65 -30.15 5.15
N ASP A 348 19.22 -29.22 4.37
CA ASP A 348 20.51 -29.43 3.69
C ASP A 348 21.71 -29.54 4.66
N ASP A 349 21.57 -29.08 5.91
CA ASP A 349 22.64 -29.20 6.91
C ASP A 349 22.80 -30.63 7.46
N LYS A 350 21.74 -31.46 7.44
CA LYS A 350 21.86 -32.86 7.90
C LYS A 350 22.59 -33.75 6.90
N LYS A 351 22.38 -33.55 5.59
CA LYS A 351 23.07 -34.35 4.56
C LYS A 351 24.55 -34.01 4.41
N THR A 352 24.97 -32.83 4.86
CA THR A 352 26.39 -32.43 4.81
C THR A 352 27.13 -32.81 6.08
N ALA A 353 26.44 -32.85 7.24
CA ALA A 353 27.01 -33.35 8.49
C ALA A 353 27.15 -34.89 8.51
N ASP A 354 26.22 -35.63 7.90
CA ASP A 354 26.27 -37.11 7.85
C ASP A 354 27.22 -37.67 6.78
N ASN A 355 27.86 -36.82 5.97
CA ASN A 355 28.91 -37.21 5.02
C ASN A 355 30.33 -36.86 5.51
N VAL A 356 30.47 -36.44 6.77
CA VAL A 356 31.74 -36.24 7.47
C VAL A 356 31.75 -37.10 8.75
N VAL A 357 31.62 -38.41 8.58
CA VAL A 357 32.00 -39.42 9.59
C VAL A 357 32.74 -40.56 8.91
#